data_AF-X1KVT7-F1
#
_entry.id   AF-X1KVT7-F1
#
_cell.length_a   1.000
_cell.length_b   1.000
_cell.length_c   1.000
_cell.angle_alpha   90.00
_cell.angle_beta   90.00
_cell.angle_gamma   90.00
#
_symmetry.space_group_name_H-M   'P 1'
#
loop_
_entity.id
_entity.type
_entity.pdbx_description
1 polymer ?
#
loop_
_entity_poly.entity_id
_entity_poly.type
_entity_poly.pdbx_seq_one_letter_code
_entity_poly.pdbx_strand_id
1 'polypeptide(L)'
;MILNAQDRIAELEAQLFRQVCHQVGASGERISTSANALADIDVFSSLAEVAVRHSYVRPELTTDNELVILQGRHPVVERSLDEGSFVPNDTYLSNDDAQLIVLTGPNMSGKSTYLRQVALIVLLAQIGSFVPAESATIGLVDRIFTRIGAREDLPAGQSTFMVEMVETANILNNATSRSLIILDEIGRGTSTYDGLSIARAVAEYIHSYPRLGAKTLFATHYHELVELASFLPRVKNFNVAVTEEGGEVTFLYKIVPGGVDKSYGIHVAKLAGLP
;
A
#
# COMPACT_ATOMS: atom_id res chain seq x y z
N MET A 1 -41.90 -4.11 -58.71
CA MET A 1 -42.24 -5.32 -57.93
C MET A 1 -41.09 -5.82 -57.07
N ILE A 2 -39.83 -5.85 -57.55
CA ILE A 2 -38.68 -6.31 -56.76
C ILE A 2 -38.36 -5.40 -55.56
N LEU A 3 -38.40 -4.07 -55.72
CA LEU A 3 -38.20 -3.12 -54.60
C LEU A 3 -39.21 -3.34 -53.45
N ASN A 4 -40.48 -3.53 -53.79
CA ASN A 4 -41.55 -3.70 -52.80
C ASN A 4 -41.41 -5.01 -51.99
N ALA A 5 -40.73 -6.02 -52.55
CA ALA A 5 -40.43 -7.27 -51.85
C ALA A 5 -39.23 -7.10 -50.89
N GLN A 6 -38.23 -6.31 -51.28
CA GLN A 6 -37.07 -6.01 -50.42
C GLN A 6 -37.49 -5.17 -49.20
N ASP A 7 -38.32 -4.14 -49.41
CA ASP A 7 -38.84 -3.32 -48.31
C ASP A 7 -39.66 -4.17 -47.33
N ARG A 8 -40.49 -5.08 -47.84
CA ARG A 8 -41.29 -6.01 -47.02
C ARG A 8 -40.43 -6.97 -46.21
N ILE A 9 -39.32 -7.46 -46.78
CA ILE A 9 -38.36 -8.33 -46.07
C ILE A 9 -37.71 -7.57 -44.93
N ALA A 10 -37.21 -6.35 -45.17
CA ALA A 10 -36.59 -5.52 -44.15
C ALA A 10 -37.57 -5.17 -43.01
N GLU A 11 -38.83 -4.90 -43.34
CA GLU A 11 -39.88 -4.62 -42.36
C GLU A 11 -40.15 -5.82 -41.43
N LEU A 12 -40.25 -7.02 -42.02
CA LEU A 12 -40.43 -8.27 -41.28
C LEU A 12 -39.21 -8.62 -40.41
N GLU A 13 -38.00 -8.42 -40.92
CA GLU A 13 -36.77 -8.61 -40.14
C GLU A 13 -36.72 -7.68 -38.92
N ALA A 14 -37.02 -6.39 -39.11
CA ALA A 14 -37.05 -5.42 -38.02
C ALA A 14 -38.14 -5.73 -36.98
N GLN A 15 -39.26 -6.30 -37.42
CA GLN A 15 -40.32 -6.75 -36.51
C GLN A 15 -39.87 -7.97 -35.70
N LEU A 16 -39.32 -9.00 -36.35
CA LEU A 16 -38.81 -10.20 -35.70
C LEU A 16 -37.67 -9.87 -34.72
N PHE A 17 -36.74 -9.01 -35.12
CA PHE A 17 -35.65 -8.55 -34.25
C PHE A 17 -36.20 -7.88 -32.98
N ARG A 18 -37.16 -6.96 -33.11
CA ARG A 18 -37.80 -6.31 -31.95
C ARG A 18 -38.52 -7.31 -31.04
N GLN A 19 -39.15 -8.33 -31.60
CA GLN A 19 -39.78 -9.40 -30.81
C GLN A 19 -38.73 -10.19 -30.02
N VAL A 20 -37.60 -10.55 -30.65
CA VAL A 20 -36.48 -11.21 -29.97
C VAL A 20 -35.91 -10.31 -28.87
N CYS A 21 -35.67 -9.02 -29.14
CA CYS A 21 -35.20 -8.08 -28.12
C CYS A 21 -36.15 -8.00 -26.93
N HIS A 22 -37.48 -8.01 -27.15
CA HIS A 22 -38.45 -8.03 -26.07
C HIS A 22 -38.40 -9.35 -25.27
N GLN A 23 -38.26 -10.49 -25.94
CA GLN A 23 -38.14 -11.80 -25.28
C GLN A 23 -36.87 -11.89 -24.42
N VAL A 24 -35.74 -11.41 -24.95
CA VAL A 24 -34.47 -11.31 -24.24
C VAL A 24 -34.58 -10.32 -23.08
N GLY A 25 -35.18 -9.15 -23.31
CA GLY A 25 -35.40 -8.12 -22.28
C GLY A 25 -36.27 -8.61 -21.12
N ALA A 26 -37.29 -9.43 -21.41
CA ALA A 26 -38.13 -10.08 -20.38
C ALA A 26 -37.33 -11.09 -19.53
N SER A 27 -36.20 -11.58 -20.04
CA SER A 27 -35.28 -12.46 -19.31
C SER A 27 -34.10 -11.70 -18.69
N GLY A 28 -34.13 -10.37 -18.67
CA GLY A 28 -33.01 -9.51 -18.26
C GLY A 28 -32.46 -9.82 -16.87
N GLU A 29 -33.34 -10.05 -15.89
CA GLU A 29 -32.93 -10.42 -14.52
C GLU A 29 -32.14 -11.73 -14.51
N ARG A 30 -32.62 -12.77 -15.20
CA ARG A 30 -31.93 -14.07 -15.30
C ARG A 30 -30.58 -13.93 -15.99
N ILE A 31 -30.47 -13.09 -17.02
CA ILE A 31 -29.20 -12.81 -17.71
C ILE A 31 -28.24 -12.10 -16.76
N SER A 32 -28.68 -11.07 -16.05
CA SER A 32 -27.84 -10.32 -15.09
C SER A 32 -27.37 -11.21 -13.94
N THR A 33 -28.24 -12.04 -13.37
CA THR A 33 -27.87 -13.00 -12.33
C THR A 33 -26.82 -14.00 -12.83
N SER A 34 -26.98 -14.51 -14.06
CA SER A 34 -26.00 -15.42 -14.66
C SER A 34 -24.66 -14.73 -14.92
N ALA A 35 -24.68 -13.49 -15.40
CA ALA A 35 -23.48 -12.69 -15.63
C ALA A 35 -22.72 -12.40 -14.34
N ASN A 36 -23.42 -12.05 -13.25
CA ASN A 36 -22.81 -11.82 -11.94
C ASN A 36 -22.17 -13.11 -11.39
N ALA A 37 -22.86 -14.24 -11.50
CA ALA A 37 -22.31 -15.53 -11.07
C ALA A 37 -21.06 -15.92 -11.87
N LEU A 38 -21.03 -15.65 -13.18
CA LEU A 38 -19.84 -15.87 -14.00
C LEU A 38 -18.70 -14.91 -13.61
N ALA A 39 -19.01 -13.66 -13.30
CA ALA A 39 -18.01 -12.69 -12.83
C ALA A 39 -17.38 -13.12 -11.50
N ASP A 40 -18.18 -13.62 -10.55
CA ASP A 40 -17.67 -14.14 -9.27
C ASP A 40 -16.72 -15.33 -9.50
N ILE A 41 -17.10 -16.26 -10.38
CA ILE A 41 -16.26 -17.41 -10.74
C ILE A 41 -14.93 -16.95 -11.37
N ASP A 42 -14.98 -15.98 -12.29
CA ASP A 42 -13.79 -15.45 -12.97
C ASP A 42 -12.83 -14.79 -11.97
N VAL A 43 -13.34 -13.92 -11.09
CA VAL A 43 -12.55 -13.26 -10.04
C VAL A 43 -11.91 -14.28 -9.11
N PHE A 44 -12.67 -15.23 -8.55
CA PHE A 44 -12.10 -16.20 -7.61
C PHE A 44 -11.14 -17.17 -8.28
N SER A 45 -11.40 -17.56 -9.53
CA SER A 45 -10.48 -18.42 -10.30
C SER A 45 -9.17 -17.69 -10.60
N SER A 46 -9.24 -16.43 -10.98
CA SER A 46 -8.06 -15.58 -11.25
C SER A 46 -7.21 -15.39 -9.98
N LEU A 47 -7.84 -15.09 -8.84
CA LEU A 47 -7.16 -14.98 -7.55
C LEU A 47 -6.48 -16.31 -7.14
N ALA A 48 -7.17 -17.44 -7.34
CA ALA A 48 -6.60 -18.75 -7.06
C ALA A 48 -5.42 -19.11 -7.98
N GLU A 49 -5.51 -18.78 -9.27
CA GLU A 49 -4.44 -18.98 -10.25
C GLU A 49 -3.18 -18.21 -9.86
N VAL A 50 -3.33 -16.93 -9.52
CA VAL A 50 -2.23 -16.07 -9.02
C VAL A 50 -1.63 -16.68 -7.75
N ALA A 51 -2.47 -17.14 -6.83
CA ALA A 51 -2.00 -17.70 -5.56
C ALA A 51 -1.15 -18.96 -5.76
N VAL A 52 -1.58 -19.88 -6.63
CA VAL A 52 -0.84 -21.09 -6.96
C VAL A 52 0.46 -20.77 -7.69
N ARG A 53 0.42 -19.89 -8.70
CA ARG A 53 1.59 -19.57 -9.51
C ARG A 53 2.68 -18.81 -8.75
N HIS A 54 2.30 -17.98 -7.79
CA HIS A 54 3.22 -17.08 -7.09
C HIS A 54 3.41 -17.43 -5.60
N SER A 55 2.94 -18.62 -5.20
CA SER A 55 3.07 -19.13 -3.84
C SER A 55 2.51 -18.14 -2.81
N TYR A 56 1.29 -17.66 -3.03
CA TYR A 56 0.59 -16.85 -2.05
C TYR A 56 -0.07 -17.76 -1.02
N VAL A 57 -0.20 -17.27 0.20
CA VAL A 57 -0.75 -18.02 1.33
C VAL A 57 -2.09 -17.44 1.76
N ARG A 58 -2.96 -18.30 2.30
CA ARG A 58 -4.24 -17.85 2.83
C ARG A 58 -3.96 -17.07 4.13
N PRO A 59 -4.31 -15.77 4.21
CA PRO A 59 -4.14 -15.02 5.45
C PRO A 59 -5.16 -15.48 6.50
N GLU A 60 -4.80 -15.34 7.77
CA GLU A 60 -5.72 -15.40 8.89
C GLU A 60 -6.28 -14.00 9.15
N LEU A 61 -7.61 -13.83 9.03
CA LEU A 61 -8.27 -12.58 9.35
C LEU A 61 -8.81 -12.61 10.78
N THR A 62 -8.48 -11.60 11.58
CA THR A 62 -8.93 -11.51 12.98
C THR A 62 -9.65 -10.19 13.26
N THR A 63 -10.43 -10.15 14.33
CA THR A 63 -11.00 -8.91 14.86
C THR A 63 -10.04 -8.18 15.79
N ASP A 64 -8.85 -8.74 16.05
CA ASP A 64 -7.84 -8.15 16.92
C ASP A 64 -7.13 -6.97 16.25
N ASN A 65 -6.20 -6.36 16.97
CA ASN A 65 -5.47 -5.17 16.51
C ASN A 65 -4.11 -5.50 15.88
N GLU A 66 -3.74 -6.77 15.76
CA GLU A 66 -2.42 -7.18 15.28
C GLU A 66 -2.34 -7.26 13.76
N LEU A 67 -1.16 -6.96 13.23
CA LEU A 67 -0.78 -7.17 11.83
C LEU A 67 0.58 -7.85 11.85
N VAL A 68 0.57 -9.14 11.51
CA VAL A 68 1.77 -9.98 11.47
C VAL A 68 1.91 -10.51 10.05
N ILE A 69 3.03 -10.21 9.40
CA ILE A 69 3.37 -10.70 8.06
C ILE A 69 4.78 -11.28 8.15
N LEU A 70 4.94 -12.57 7.85
CA LEU A 70 6.25 -13.21 7.76
C LEU A 70 6.66 -13.36 6.31
N GLN A 71 7.89 -12.96 6.00
CA GLN A 71 8.48 -12.97 4.66
C GLN A 71 7.54 -12.38 3.58
N GLY A 72 6.93 -11.23 3.88
CA GLY A 72 6.06 -10.53 2.96
C GLY A 72 6.82 -10.03 1.72
N ARG A 73 6.16 -10.05 0.56
CA ARG A 73 6.69 -9.63 -0.74
C ARG A 73 5.76 -8.62 -1.40
N HIS A 74 6.31 -7.70 -2.18
CA HIS A 74 5.51 -6.71 -2.89
C HIS A 74 4.94 -7.34 -4.17
N PRO A 75 3.61 -7.47 -4.33
CA PRO A 75 3.00 -8.29 -5.39
C PRO A 75 3.30 -7.80 -6.83
N VAL A 76 3.56 -6.50 -7.00
CA VAL A 76 3.96 -5.93 -8.31
C VAL A 76 5.48 -5.92 -8.52
N VAL A 77 6.25 -5.40 -7.55
CA VAL A 77 7.72 -5.27 -7.70
C VAL A 77 8.40 -6.63 -7.80
N GLU A 78 7.95 -7.66 -7.07
CA GLU A 78 8.54 -9.01 -7.18
C GLU A 78 8.44 -9.58 -8.60
N ARG A 79 7.44 -9.14 -9.37
CA ARG A 79 7.21 -9.58 -10.76
C ARG A 79 8.05 -8.83 -11.79
N SER A 80 8.60 -7.68 -11.41
CA SER A 80 9.47 -6.86 -12.28
C SER A 80 10.95 -7.19 -12.12
N LEU A 81 11.29 -8.04 -11.15
CA LEU A 81 12.65 -8.49 -10.90
C LEU A 81 12.80 -9.96 -11.31
N ASP A 82 14.05 -10.41 -11.42
CA ASP A 82 14.36 -11.82 -11.71
C ASP A 82 13.87 -12.73 -10.58
N GLU A 83 13.54 -13.98 -10.92
CA GLU A 83 13.02 -14.94 -9.95
C GLU A 83 14.02 -15.14 -8.77
N GLY A 84 13.52 -15.00 -7.54
CA GLY A 84 14.33 -15.12 -6.32
C GLY A 84 15.16 -13.89 -5.93
N SER A 85 15.11 -12.80 -6.71
CA SER A 85 15.89 -11.58 -6.41
C SER A 85 15.20 -10.62 -5.42
N PHE A 86 13.87 -10.69 -5.29
CA PHE A 86 13.15 -9.86 -4.33
C PHE A 86 13.44 -10.31 -2.90
N VAL A 87 13.82 -9.37 -2.02
CA VAL A 87 14.11 -9.65 -0.61
C VAL A 87 12.83 -9.54 0.24
N PRO A 88 12.31 -10.65 0.78
CA PRO A 88 11.12 -10.63 1.63
C PRO A 88 11.39 -10.01 3.00
N ASN A 89 10.36 -9.38 3.58
CA ASN A 89 10.45 -8.65 4.83
C ASN A 89 9.30 -8.98 5.79
N ASP A 90 9.63 -9.06 7.07
CA ASP A 90 8.64 -9.29 8.12
C ASP A 90 8.01 -7.96 8.53
N THR A 91 6.77 -8.01 9.01
CA THR A 91 6.06 -6.86 9.57
C THR A 91 5.33 -7.28 10.82
N TYR A 92 5.54 -6.53 11.90
CA TYR A 92 4.77 -6.65 13.13
C TYR A 92 4.26 -5.26 13.52
N LEU A 93 2.94 -5.09 13.54
CA LEU A 93 2.29 -3.90 14.10
C LEU A 93 1.17 -4.33 15.04
N SER A 94 1.04 -3.65 16.17
CA SER A 94 -0.05 -3.86 17.12
C SER A 94 -0.37 -2.54 17.82
N ASN A 95 -1.65 -2.24 18.00
CA ASN A 95 -2.07 -1.02 18.70
C ASN A 95 -1.55 -0.95 20.14
N ASP A 96 -1.21 -2.09 20.74
CA ASP A 96 -0.83 -2.22 22.15
C ASP A 96 0.68 -2.36 22.37
N ASP A 97 1.45 -2.71 21.33
CA ASP A 97 2.92 -2.81 21.36
C ASP A 97 3.57 -2.00 20.23
N ALA A 98 3.83 -2.59 19.07
CA ALA A 98 4.44 -1.88 17.94
C ALA A 98 3.38 -1.07 17.15
N GLN A 99 2.85 0.00 17.74
CA GLN A 99 1.81 0.80 17.08
C GLN A 99 2.39 1.62 15.93
N LEU A 100 3.54 2.27 16.15
CA LEU A 100 4.17 3.15 15.17
C LEU A 100 5.61 2.70 14.94
N ILE A 101 5.92 2.31 13.71
CA ILE A 101 7.29 2.04 13.30
C ILE A 101 7.87 3.28 12.65
N VAL A 102 8.95 3.81 13.22
CA VAL A 102 9.80 4.82 12.57
C VAL A 102 10.83 4.07 11.74
N LEU A 103 10.68 4.13 10.41
CA LEU A 103 11.56 3.49 9.46
C LEU A 103 12.56 4.51 8.90
N THR A 104 13.83 4.31 9.24
CA THR A 104 14.94 5.14 8.76
C THR A 104 15.79 4.41 7.74
N GLY A 105 16.51 5.16 6.91
CA GLY A 105 17.42 4.59 5.92
C GLY A 105 17.65 5.53 4.75
N PRO A 106 18.72 5.32 3.97
CA PRO A 106 19.03 6.15 2.82
C PRO A 106 17.95 6.10 1.74
N ASN A 107 17.98 7.06 0.83
CA ASN A 107 17.12 7.01 -0.36
C ASN A 107 17.45 5.77 -1.19
N MET A 108 16.47 5.25 -1.92
CA MET A 108 16.58 4.03 -2.74
C MET A 108 16.82 2.72 -1.97
N SER A 109 16.76 2.73 -0.64
CA SER A 109 16.93 1.52 0.18
C SER A 109 15.69 0.62 0.25
N GLY A 110 14.63 0.90 -0.51
CA GLY A 110 13.41 0.09 -0.52
C GLY A 110 12.35 0.42 0.55
N LYS A 111 12.50 1.52 1.31
CA LYS A 111 11.51 1.94 2.32
C LYS A 111 10.10 2.05 1.75
N SER A 112 9.91 2.83 0.68
CA SER A 112 8.59 3.02 0.05
C SER A 112 8.01 1.72 -0.52
N THR A 113 8.87 0.82 -1.00
CA THR A 113 8.46 -0.52 -1.45
C THR A 113 7.92 -1.34 -0.28
N TYR A 114 8.63 -1.37 0.86
CA TYR A 114 8.17 -2.04 2.07
C TYR A 114 6.84 -1.46 2.59
N LEU A 115 6.72 -0.13 2.62
CA LEU A 115 5.48 0.53 3.02
C LEU A 115 4.28 0.11 2.15
N ARG A 116 4.43 0.21 0.81
CA ARG A 116 3.39 -0.18 -0.15
C ARG A 116 3.07 -1.67 -0.08
N GLN A 117 4.08 -2.51 0.12
CA GLN A 117 3.91 -3.94 0.29
C GLN A 117 2.93 -4.25 1.42
N VAL A 118 3.12 -3.67 2.61
CA VAL A 118 2.24 -3.92 3.75
C VAL A 118 0.81 -3.48 3.45
N ALA A 119 0.63 -2.30 2.84
CA ALA A 119 -0.69 -1.81 2.42
C ALA A 119 -1.39 -2.77 1.45
N LEU A 120 -0.66 -3.24 0.43
CA LEU A 120 -1.18 -4.12 -0.61
C LEU A 120 -1.53 -5.50 -0.05
N ILE A 121 -0.73 -6.03 0.88
CA ILE A 121 -1.02 -7.31 1.55
C ILE A 121 -2.33 -7.21 2.34
N VAL A 122 -2.53 -6.13 3.10
CA VAL A 122 -3.79 -5.90 3.85
C VAL A 122 -4.98 -5.75 2.90
N LEU A 123 -4.82 -5.01 1.80
CA LEU A 123 -5.85 -4.85 0.79
C LEU A 123 -6.24 -6.20 0.15
N LEU A 124 -5.24 -6.98 -0.28
CA LEU A 124 -5.44 -8.30 -0.87
C LEU A 124 -6.19 -9.24 0.09
N ALA A 125 -5.82 -9.25 1.37
CA ALA A 125 -6.49 -10.07 2.36
C ALA A 125 -7.96 -9.68 2.53
N GLN A 126 -8.28 -8.38 2.57
CA GLN A 126 -9.66 -7.91 2.77
C GLN A 126 -10.56 -7.96 1.53
N ILE A 127 -10.00 -8.10 0.32
CA ILE A 127 -10.78 -8.45 -0.88
C ILE A 127 -11.02 -9.96 -1.04
N GLY A 128 -10.49 -10.78 -0.12
CA GLY A 128 -10.64 -12.23 -0.13
C GLY A 128 -9.56 -12.99 -0.94
N SER A 129 -8.46 -12.32 -1.30
CA SER A 129 -7.32 -12.95 -1.97
C SER A 129 -6.38 -13.64 -0.97
N PHE A 130 -5.59 -14.57 -1.48
CA PHE A 130 -4.35 -15.01 -0.84
C PHE A 130 -3.31 -13.88 -0.92
N VAL A 131 -2.30 -13.91 -0.07
CA VAL A 131 -1.30 -12.84 0.05
C VAL A 131 0.14 -13.30 -0.20
N PRO A 132 1.00 -12.45 -0.76
CA PRO A 132 2.42 -12.74 -1.03
C PRO A 132 3.25 -12.75 0.26
N ALA A 133 3.18 -13.82 1.05
CA ALA A 133 3.91 -14.00 2.31
C ALA A 133 4.21 -15.49 2.56
N GLU A 134 5.02 -15.80 3.57
CA GLU A 134 5.12 -17.16 4.12
C GLU A 134 3.95 -17.44 5.07
N SER A 135 3.57 -16.46 5.88
CA SER A 135 2.34 -16.48 6.68
C SER A 135 1.88 -15.04 6.96
N ALA A 136 0.58 -14.86 7.21
CA ALA A 136 0.02 -13.56 7.55
C ALA A 136 -1.20 -13.68 8.47
N THR A 137 -1.20 -12.90 9.55
CA THR A 137 -2.35 -12.70 10.45
C THR A 137 -2.69 -11.21 10.44
N ILE A 138 -3.89 -10.87 9.99
CA ILE A 138 -4.30 -9.50 9.67
C ILE A 138 -5.58 -9.18 10.44
N GLY A 139 -5.45 -8.34 11.46
CA GLY A 139 -6.57 -7.70 12.13
C GLY A 139 -7.28 -6.74 11.17
N LEU A 140 -8.61 -6.84 11.07
CA LEU A 140 -9.40 -6.06 10.11
C LEU A 140 -9.16 -4.55 10.21
N VAL A 141 -8.85 -3.94 9.07
CA VAL A 141 -8.61 -2.50 8.94
C VAL A 141 -9.84 -1.83 8.32
N ASP A 142 -10.27 -0.71 8.90
CA ASP A 142 -11.42 0.06 8.38
C ASP A 142 -11.03 0.94 7.18
N ARG A 143 -9.83 1.53 7.22
CA ARG A 143 -9.28 2.41 6.19
C ARG A 143 -7.76 2.29 6.11
N ILE A 144 -7.23 2.28 4.89
CA ILE A 144 -5.80 2.41 4.61
C ILE A 144 -5.55 3.86 4.17
N PHE A 145 -4.77 4.59 4.94
CA PHE A 145 -4.33 5.95 4.63
C PHE A 145 -2.90 5.92 4.13
N THR A 146 -2.64 6.54 2.99
CA THR A 146 -1.31 6.63 2.42
C THR A 146 -0.96 8.07 2.11
N ARG A 147 0.15 8.54 2.68
CA ARG A 147 0.87 9.72 2.23
C ARG A 147 2.21 9.24 1.70
N ILE A 148 2.23 8.84 0.44
CA ILE A 148 3.45 8.44 -0.27
C ILE A 148 3.66 9.47 -1.36
N GLY A 149 4.82 10.14 -1.36
CA GLY A 149 5.10 11.21 -2.31
C GLY A 149 4.84 10.76 -3.75
N ALA A 150 3.75 11.23 -4.34
CA ALA A 150 3.54 11.13 -5.77
C ALA A 150 4.46 12.17 -6.42
N ARG A 151 5.40 11.70 -7.24
CA ARG A 151 5.93 12.59 -8.27
C ARG A 151 4.75 12.88 -9.19
N GLU A 152 4.46 14.17 -9.33
CA GLU A 152 3.63 14.72 -10.40
C GLU A 152 2.13 14.42 -10.26
N ASP A 153 1.47 15.25 -9.47
CA ASP A 153 0.17 15.81 -9.84
C ASP A 153 -0.01 17.06 -8.96
N LEU A 154 0.57 18.19 -9.40
CA LEU A 154 0.20 19.47 -8.79
C LEU A 154 -1.26 19.76 -9.17
N PRO A 155 -2.19 19.85 -8.22
CA PRO A 155 -3.45 20.53 -8.48
C PRO A 155 -3.09 21.95 -8.88
N ALA A 156 -3.47 22.37 -10.09
CA ALA A 156 -3.09 23.65 -10.66
C ALA A 156 -3.24 24.79 -9.64
N GLY A 157 -2.11 25.32 -9.14
CA GLY A 157 -2.07 26.50 -8.26
C GLY A 157 -1.79 26.26 -6.76
N GLN A 158 -1.60 25.03 -6.26
CA GLN A 158 -1.22 24.81 -4.86
C GLN A 158 0.27 24.48 -4.68
N SER A 159 0.87 24.96 -3.57
CA SER A 159 2.22 24.55 -3.15
C SER A 159 2.22 23.07 -2.80
N THR A 160 3.26 22.33 -3.22
CA THR A 160 3.44 20.90 -2.91
C THR A 160 3.39 20.63 -1.41
N PHE A 161 3.92 21.57 -0.61
CA PHE A 161 3.85 21.51 0.84
C PHE A 161 2.42 21.68 1.38
N MET A 162 1.60 22.56 0.78
CA MET A 162 0.21 22.74 1.19
C MET A 162 -0.61 21.48 0.90
N VAL A 163 -0.43 20.87 -0.28
CA VAL A 163 -1.09 19.60 -0.63
C VAL A 163 -0.73 18.52 0.38
N GLU A 164 0.55 18.41 0.74
CA GLU A 164 1.04 17.49 1.78
C GLU A 164 0.38 17.74 3.14
N MET A 165 0.22 19.00 3.56
CA MET A 165 -0.44 19.34 4.82
C MET A 165 -1.94 19.02 4.80
N VAL A 166 -2.62 19.27 3.68
CA VAL A 166 -4.04 18.92 3.51
C VAL A 166 -4.25 17.41 3.54
N GLU A 167 -3.41 16.64 2.85
CA GLU A 167 -3.45 15.17 2.89
C GLU A 167 -3.20 14.66 4.31
N THR A 168 -2.18 15.18 4.99
CA THR A 168 -1.87 14.81 6.38
C THR A 168 -3.03 15.14 7.32
N ALA A 169 -3.61 16.33 7.20
CA ALA A 169 -4.79 16.73 7.98
C ALA A 169 -5.99 15.80 7.71
N ASN A 170 -6.22 15.41 6.46
CA ASN A 170 -7.28 14.47 6.10
C ASN A 170 -7.09 13.10 6.78
N ILE A 171 -5.84 12.60 6.83
CA ILE A 171 -5.50 11.37 7.55
C ILE A 171 -5.83 11.52 9.04
N LEU A 172 -5.30 12.55 9.68
CA LEU A 172 -5.46 12.73 11.14
C LEU A 172 -6.92 12.94 11.58
N ASN A 173 -7.75 13.57 10.73
CA ASN A 173 -9.15 13.84 11.05
C ASN A 173 -10.09 12.64 10.81
N ASN A 174 -9.69 11.66 9.98
CA ASN A 174 -10.58 10.57 9.55
C ASN A 174 -10.09 9.17 9.95
N ALA A 175 -8.83 9.05 10.35
CA ALA A 175 -8.28 7.79 10.84
C ALA A 175 -8.86 7.42 12.21
N THR A 176 -9.05 6.12 12.41
CA THR A 176 -9.51 5.52 13.66
C THR A 176 -8.44 4.57 14.19
N SER A 177 -8.66 4.00 15.38
CA SER A 177 -7.77 2.97 15.93
C SER A 177 -7.74 1.69 15.11
N ARG A 178 -8.70 1.48 14.21
CA ARG A 178 -8.71 0.35 13.27
C ARG A 178 -8.00 0.66 11.97
N SER A 179 -7.57 1.90 11.73
CA SER A 179 -6.94 2.28 10.47
C SER A 179 -5.49 1.82 10.38
N LEU A 180 -5.00 1.67 9.15
CA LEU A 180 -3.59 1.52 8.83
C LEU A 180 -3.10 2.82 8.19
N ILE A 181 -2.08 3.44 8.76
CA ILE A 181 -1.50 4.69 8.28
C ILE A 181 -0.10 4.43 7.72
N ILE A 182 0.16 4.94 6.53
CA ILE A 182 1.46 4.88 5.87
C ILE A 182 1.90 6.29 5.53
N LEU A 183 2.97 6.74 6.16
CA LEU A 183 3.56 8.06 5.97
C LEU A 183 4.96 7.90 5.40
N ASP A 184 5.22 8.49 4.24
CA ASP A 184 6.53 8.46 3.58
C ASP A 184 7.08 9.88 3.47
N GLU A 185 8.01 10.18 4.37
CA GLU A 185 8.87 11.36 4.34
C GLU A 185 8.11 12.70 4.36
N ILE A 186 7.22 12.85 5.34
CA ILE A 186 6.52 14.09 5.67
C ILE A 186 7.52 15.18 6.11
N GLY A 187 7.26 16.43 5.74
CA GLY A 187 7.98 17.63 6.15
C GLY A 187 9.04 18.10 5.15
N ARG A 188 9.21 17.42 4.00
CA ARG A 188 10.28 17.72 3.04
C ARG A 188 10.10 19.01 2.25
N GLY A 189 8.88 19.52 2.12
CA GLY A 189 8.59 20.72 1.35
C GLY A 189 8.89 22.06 2.05
N THR A 190 9.49 22.05 3.25
CA THR A 190 9.72 23.24 4.08
C THR A 190 11.10 23.23 4.74
N SER A 191 11.40 24.20 5.61
CA SER A 191 12.64 24.26 6.38
C SER A 191 12.83 22.99 7.21
N THR A 192 14.08 22.55 7.38
CA THR A 192 14.39 21.30 8.10
C THR A 192 13.79 21.27 9.51
N TYR A 193 13.86 22.39 10.23
CA TYR A 193 13.32 22.49 11.59
C TYR A 193 11.79 22.47 11.63
N ASP A 194 11.13 23.15 10.68
CA ASP A 194 9.66 23.14 10.61
C ASP A 194 9.17 21.76 10.19
N GLY A 195 9.81 21.14 9.20
CA GLY A 195 9.49 19.80 8.71
C GLY A 195 9.64 18.73 9.79
N LEU A 196 10.75 18.76 10.55
CA LEU A 196 10.96 17.91 11.71
C LEU A 196 9.89 18.13 12.79
N SER A 197 9.58 19.38 13.11
CA SER A 197 8.60 19.73 14.14
C SER A 197 7.21 19.21 13.78
N ILE A 198 6.82 19.35 12.51
CA ILE A 198 5.54 18.84 11.98
C ILE A 198 5.53 17.31 12.02
N ALA A 199 6.57 16.65 11.49
CA ALA A 199 6.65 15.20 11.47
C ALA A 199 6.59 14.60 12.89
N ARG A 200 7.27 15.23 13.85
CA ARG A 200 7.21 14.88 15.27
C ARG A 200 5.80 15.04 15.84
N ALA A 201 5.17 16.20 15.63
CA ALA A 201 3.83 16.46 16.13
C ALA A 201 2.80 15.48 15.55
N VAL A 202 2.92 15.11 14.27
CA VAL A 202 2.09 14.10 13.61
C VAL A 202 2.27 12.73 14.27
N ALA A 203 3.51 12.28 14.49
CA ALA A 203 3.78 11.00 15.14
C ALA A 203 3.25 10.97 16.58
N GLU A 204 3.51 12.02 17.36
CA GLU A 204 3.01 12.16 18.73
C GLU A 204 1.48 12.17 18.80
N TYR A 205 0.82 12.85 17.85
CA TYR A 205 -0.64 12.88 17.78
C TYR A 205 -1.23 11.50 17.43
N ILE A 206 -0.68 10.82 16.43
CA ILE A 206 -1.09 9.44 16.07
C ILE A 206 -0.94 8.48 17.25
N HIS A 207 0.18 8.58 17.97
CA HIS A 207 0.47 7.72 19.11
C HIS A 207 -0.43 8.02 20.33
N SER A 208 -0.54 9.29 20.70
CA SER A 208 -1.04 9.71 22.02
C SER A 208 -2.47 10.19 22.03
N TYR A 209 -3.06 10.55 20.87
CA TYR A 209 -4.44 11.01 20.83
C TYR A 209 -5.41 9.84 21.08
N PRO A 210 -6.28 9.89 22.12
CA PRO A 210 -7.03 8.72 22.59
C PRO A 210 -7.95 8.06 21.56
N ARG A 211 -8.38 8.79 20.53
CA ARG A 211 -9.30 8.28 19.49
C ARG A 211 -8.60 7.82 18.21
N LEU A 212 -7.29 8.08 18.09
CA LEU A 212 -6.52 7.73 16.90
C LEU A 212 -5.79 6.41 17.11
N GLY A 213 -4.62 6.37 17.76
CA GLY A 213 -3.99 5.09 18.18
C GLY A 213 -3.78 4.06 17.05
N ALA A 214 -3.70 4.50 15.80
CA ALA A 214 -3.71 3.64 14.62
C ALA A 214 -2.34 3.00 14.36
N LYS A 215 -2.35 1.78 13.80
CA LYS A 215 -1.13 1.13 13.28
C LYS A 215 -0.52 2.00 12.20
N THR A 216 0.76 2.31 12.35
CA THR A 216 1.42 3.31 11.52
C THR A 216 2.81 2.87 11.10
N LEU A 217 3.08 2.96 9.81
CA LEU A 217 4.44 2.89 9.28
C LEU A 217 4.85 4.30 8.86
N PHE A 218 5.92 4.82 9.46
CA PHE A 218 6.42 6.17 9.19
C PHE A 218 7.86 6.08 8.68
N ALA A 219 8.03 6.13 7.36
CA ALA A 219 9.36 6.30 6.77
C ALA A 219 9.80 7.76 6.82
N THR A 220 11.04 8.00 7.24
CA THR A 220 11.58 9.35 7.38
C THR A 220 13.08 9.41 7.10
N HIS A 221 13.53 10.62 6.74
CA HIS A 221 14.93 10.99 6.64
C HIS A 221 15.42 11.76 7.89
N TYR A 222 14.51 12.15 8.79
CA TYR A 222 14.84 12.80 10.06
C TYR A 222 15.27 11.75 11.08
N HIS A 223 16.58 11.68 11.33
CA HIS A 223 17.14 10.76 12.32
C HIS A 223 16.72 11.13 13.75
N GLU A 224 16.38 12.39 13.99
CA GLU A 224 15.88 12.92 15.26
C GLU A 224 14.56 12.25 15.68
N LEU A 225 13.76 11.72 14.74
CA LEU A 225 12.53 10.98 15.07
C LEU A 225 12.79 9.61 15.69
N VAL A 226 14.02 9.08 15.61
CA VAL A 226 14.42 7.84 16.31
C VAL A 226 14.30 8.01 17.83
N GLU A 227 14.49 9.24 18.34
CA GLU A 227 14.39 9.55 19.77
C GLU A 227 12.97 9.33 20.31
N LEU A 228 11.92 9.38 19.46
CA LEU A 228 10.54 9.17 19.86
C LEU A 228 10.34 7.84 20.61
N ALA A 229 11.05 6.78 20.21
CA ALA A 229 10.97 5.47 20.85
C ALA A 229 11.46 5.46 22.31
N SER A 230 12.22 6.48 22.74
CA SER A 230 12.71 6.57 24.12
C SER A 230 11.64 7.05 25.10
N PHE A 231 10.60 7.74 24.64
CA PHE A 231 9.54 8.30 25.49
C PHE A 231 8.11 7.97 25.04
N LEU A 232 7.91 7.39 23.85
CA LEU A 232 6.63 6.86 23.39
C LEU A 232 6.69 5.32 23.38
N PRO A 233 6.04 4.62 24.33
CA PRO A 233 6.25 3.19 24.57
C PRO A 233 5.87 2.28 23.40
N ARG A 234 4.96 2.73 22.53
CA ARG A 234 4.48 1.98 21.37
C ARG A 234 5.14 2.37 20.05
N VAL A 235 6.22 3.16 20.12
CA VAL A 235 7.05 3.50 18.96
C VAL A 235 8.24 2.56 18.91
N LYS A 236 8.48 1.94 17.74
CA LYS A 236 9.66 1.09 17.50
C LYS A 236 10.48 1.63 16.33
N ASN A 237 11.80 1.59 16.46
CA ASN A 237 12.70 2.02 15.40
C ASN A 237 13.13 0.84 14.55
N PHE A 238 13.09 1.04 13.24
CA PHE A 238 13.60 0.09 12.26
C PHE A 238 14.45 0.83 11.23
N ASN A 239 15.36 0.09 10.60
CA ASN A 239 16.16 0.58 9.50
C ASN A 239 16.30 -0.44 8.39
N VAL A 240 16.78 0.00 7.23
CA VAL A 240 17.19 -0.91 6.16
C VAL A 240 18.63 -1.33 6.40
N ALA A 241 18.87 -2.64 6.40
CA ALA A 241 20.20 -3.22 6.54
C ALA A 241 21.11 -2.83 5.36
N VAL A 242 22.31 -2.41 5.70
CA VAL A 242 23.36 -1.95 4.79
C VAL A 242 24.63 -2.72 5.12
N THR A 243 25.33 -3.21 4.10
CA THR A 243 26.69 -3.76 4.25
C THR A 243 27.70 -2.86 3.55
N GLU A 244 28.90 -2.77 4.13
CA GLU A 244 30.04 -2.02 3.59
C GLU A 244 31.22 -2.98 3.42
N GLU A 245 31.57 -3.28 2.17
CA GLU A 245 32.73 -4.09 1.83
C GLU A 245 33.59 -3.34 0.82
N GLY A 246 34.91 -3.24 1.09
CA GLY A 246 35.85 -2.58 0.16
C GLY A 246 35.60 -1.08 -0.08
N GLY A 247 34.81 -0.42 0.76
CA GLY A 247 34.41 0.98 0.57
C GLY A 247 33.26 1.18 -0.44
N GLU A 248 32.60 0.09 -0.83
CA GLU A 248 31.31 0.08 -1.53
C GLU A 248 30.18 -0.26 -0.56
N VAL A 249 29.06 0.43 -0.72
CA VAL A 249 27.87 0.27 0.11
C VAL A 249 26.82 -0.50 -0.67
N THR A 250 26.36 -1.64 -0.15
CA THR A 250 25.30 -2.44 -0.75
C THR A 250 24.06 -2.45 0.13
N PHE A 251 22.91 -2.15 -0.48
CA PHE A 251 21.61 -2.22 0.19
C PHE A 251 21.10 -3.65 0.16
N LEU A 252 20.87 -4.22 1.35
CA LEU A 252 20.37 -5.60 1.46
C LEU A 252 18.85 -5.68 1.32
N TYR A 253 18.16 -4.52 1.26
CA TYR A 253 16.70 -4.41 1.20
C TYR A 253 15.94 -5.12 2.34
N LYS A 254 16.65 -5.53 3.40
CA LYS A 254 16.09 -6.17 4.59
C LYS A 254 15.81 -5.12 5.66
N ILE A 255 14.61 -5.13 6.23
CA ILE A 255 14.20 -4.28 7.34
C ILE A 255 14.61 -4.95 8.65
N VAL A 256 15.35 -4.24 9.49
CA VAL A 256 15.88 -4.75 10.76
C VAL A 256 15.58 -3.78 11.91
N PRO A 257 15.41 -4.27 13.15
CA PRO A 257 15.22 -3.41 14.31
C PRO A 257 16.41 -2.47 14.55
N GLY A 258 16.13 -1.27 15.05
CA GLY A 258 17.13 -0.26 15.43
C GLY A 258 17.02 1.04 14.62
N GLY A 259 17.57 2.11 15.18
CA GLY A 259 17.78 3.36 14.44
C GLY A 259 19.00 3.26 13.52
N VAL A 260 19.12 4.19 12.57
CA VAL A 260 20.36 4.34 11.78
C VAL A 260 21.40 5.10 12.60
N ASP A 261 22.57 4.50 12.84
CA ASP A 261 23.71 5.13 13.53
C ASP A 261 24.57 6.04 12.61
N LYS A 262 24.45 5.93 11.28
CA LYS A 262 25.26 6.67 10.29
C LYS A 262 24.44 7.13 9.08
N SER A 263 24.58 8.40 8.69
CA SER A 263 23.98 8.90 7.44
C SER A 263 24.78 8.41 6.22
N TYR A 264 24.15 7.61 5.36
CA TYR A 264 24.76 7.06 4.14
C TYR A 264 24.61 7.97 2.91
N GLY A 265 24.11 9.21 3.07
CA GLY A 265 23.92 10.14 1.95
C GLY A 265 25.21 10.42 1.15
N ILE A 266 26.35 10.52 1.85
CA ILE A 266 27.67 10.70 1.23
C ILE A 266 28.08 9.48 0.40
N HIS A 267 27.70 8.27 0.83
CA HIS A 267 28.01 7.04 0.10
C HIS A 267 27.13 6.89 -1.15
N VAL A 268 25.86 7.29 -1.08
CA VAL A 268 24.99 7.38 -2.26
C VAL A 268 25.54 8.40 -3.26
N ALA A 269 26.08 9.52 -2.79
CA ALA A 269 26.75 10.49 -3.65
C ALA A 269 27.97 9.88 -4.38
N LYS A 270 28.81 9.12 -3.66
CA LYS A 270 29.95 8.39 -4.23
C LYS A 270 29.51 7.34 -5.26
N LEU A 271 28.44 6.57 -4.98
CA LEU A 271 27.85 5.62 -5.93
C LEU A 271 27.31 6.30 -7.20
N ALA A 272 26.79 7.53 -7.07
CA ALA A 272 26.36 8.34 -8.20
C ALA A 272 27.53 9.02 -8.95
N GLY A 273 28.78 8.80 -8.53
CA GLY A 273 29.97 9.39 -9.15
C GLY A 273 30.20 10.86 -8.83
N LEU A 274 29.65 11.37 -7.73
CA LEU A 274 29.96 12.71 -7.24
C LEU A 274 31.42 12.75 -6.72
N PRO A 275 32.18 13.82 -7.04
CA PRO A 275 33.62 13.94 -6.76
C PRO A 275 33.93 14.03 -5.26
#